data_AF-A0AAV7CMK4-F1
#
_entry.id   AF-A0AAV7CMK4-F1
#
_cell.length_a   1.000
_cell.length_b   1.000
_cell.length_c   1.000
_cell.angle_alpha   90.00
_cell.angle_beta   90.00
_cell.angle_gamma   90.00
#
_symmetry.space_group_name_H-M   'P 1'
#
loop_
_entity.id
_entity.type
_entity.pdbx_description
1 polymer ?
#
loop_
_entity_poly.entity_id
_entity_poly.type
_entity_poly.pdbx_seq_one_letter_code
_entity_poly.pdbx_strand_id
1 'polypeptide(L)'
;MLGLPLLAVVLSLLPHTGRAKTVHGSFDSALAWHSRGQHIFTFLFHGEQAVLRVRISNVAAAVGKDAALYLYQDEEWLKMHGNMEEYSCPERLSLAQISIPLNQTEYNYTLPQILSPVAWYAIYVDRYTCLMSYEDPRTDEITFQVTLLNPDAAGNPFDHFGADESGLHEFFFLLVLVYFVAACIYIQALWQTIKKGGPMHTVLKVLSNALLLQVVSALANYLHFSW
;
A
#
# COMPACT_ATOMS: atom_id res chain seq x y z
N MET A 1 -7.49 39.26 7.66
CA MET A 1 -8.31 38.33 8.46
C MET A 1 -9.13 37.40 7.56
N LEU A 2 -8.52 36.75 6.55
CA LEU A 2 -9.22 35.88 5.59
C LEU A 2 -8.64 34.45 5.49
N GLY A 3 -7.71 34.08 6.40
CA GLY A 3 -7.01 32.78 6.34
C GLY A 3 -7.61 31.69 7.22
N LEU A 4 -8.26 32.04 8.34
CA LEU A 4 -8.87 31.08 9.26
C LEU A 4 -10.04 30.26 8.66
N PRO A 5 -10.98 30.83 7.88
CA PRO A 5 -12.11 30.05 7.39
C PRO A 5 -11.69 29.09 6.26
N LEU A 6 -10.65 29.42 5.48
CA LEU A 6 -10.13 28.54 4.44
C LEU A 6 -9.40 27.32 5.05
N LEU A 7 -8.64 27.54 6.12
CA LEU A 7 -7.96 26.48 6.86
C LEU A 7 -8.97 25.53 7.53
N ALA A 8 -10.07 26.07 8.06
CA ALA A 8 -11.15 25.28 8.67
C ALA A 8 -11.90 24.42 7.64
N VAL A 9 -12.15 24.94 6.43
CA VAL A 9 -12.78 24.18 5.34
C VAL A 9 -11.86 23.05 4.86
N VAL A 10 -10.54 23.30 4.74
CA VAL A 10 -9.55 22.27 4.40
C VAL A 10 -9.46 21.19 5.49
N LEU A 11 -9.50 21.57 6.78
CA LEU A 11 -9.52 20.60 7.87
C LEU A 11 -10.81 19.76 7.92
N SER A 12 -11.96 20.34 7.55
CA SER A 12 -13.25 19.65 7.56
C SER A 12 -13.46 18.64 6.41
N LEU A 13 -12.58 18.68 5.40
CA LEU A 13 -12.60 17.79 4.23
C LEU A 13 -11.71 16.56 4.39
N LEU A 14 -11.05 16.37 5.54
CA LEU A 14 -10.25 15.19 5.85
C LEU A 14 -11.15 14.09 6.41
N PRO A 15 -11.56 13.08 5.62
CA PRO A 15 -12.28 11.95 6.17
C PRO A 15 -11.42 11.26 7.22
N HIS A 16 -11.91 11.24 8.46
CA HIS A 16 -11.31 10.50 9.57
C HIS A 16 -11.53 8.99 9.38
N THR A 17 -10.76 8.36 8.51
CA THR A 17 -10.57 6.90 8.52
C THR A 17 -9.12 6.61 8.17
N GLY A 18 -8.27 6.54 9.19
CA GLY A 18 -6.96 5.92 9.04
C GLY A 18 -7.20 4.46 8.70
N ARG A 19 -7.01 4.08 7.44
CA ARG A 19 -7.33 2.73 6.96
C ARG A 19 -5.98 2.11 6.67
N ALA A 20 -5.59 1.15 7.53
CA ALA A 20 -4.45 0.29 7.27
C ALA A 20 -4.41 -0.11 5.78
N LYS A 21 -3.23 -0.26 5.17
CA LYS A 21 -3.07 -0.67 3.77
C LYS A 21 -3.89 -1.93 3.54
N THR A 22 -5.07 -1.70 2.98
CA THR A 22 -6.13 -2.69 2.87
C THR A 22 -6.47 -2.79 1.41
N VAL A 23 -6.22 -3.96 0.86
CA VAL A 23 -6.55 -4.27 -0.52
C VAL A 23 -7.93 -4.90 -0.55
N HIS A 24 -8.79 -4.36 -1.39
CA HIS A 24 -10.14 -4.85 -1.61
C HIS A 24 -10.28 -5.30 -3.06
N GLY A 25 -11.08 -6.33 -3.31
CA GLY A 25 -11.35 -6.78 -4.66
C GLY A 25 -12.22 -8.03 -4.70
N SER A 26 -12.29 -8.63 -5.87
CA SER A 26 -12.95 -9.91 -6.13
C SER A 26 -11.96 -10.90 -6.73
N PHE A 27 -12.08 -12.16 -6.33
CA PHE A 27 -11.34 -13.25 -6.94
C PHE A 27 -11.98 -13.64 -8.27
N ASP A 28 -11.15 -13.70 -9.31
CA ASP A 28 -11.55 -13.99 -10.67
C ASP A 28 -10.78 -15.20 -11.19
N SER A 29 -11.50 -16.30 -11.36
CA SER A 29 -10.99 -17.56 -11.89
C SER A 29 -10.53 -17.45 -13.35
N ALA A 30 -11.15 -16.60 -14.16
CA ALA A 30 -10.77 -16.38 -15.56
C ALA A 30 -9.43 -15.65 -15.65
N LEU A 31 -9.26 -14.60 -14.84
CA LEU A 31 -7.97 -13.93 -14.69
C LEU A 31 -6.92 -14.88 -14.16
N ALA A 32 -7.22 -15.63 -13.09
CA ALA A 32 -6.31 -16.60 -12.53
C ALA A 32 -5.87 -17.66 -13.56
N TRP A 33 -6.78 -18.18 -14.38
CA TRP A 33 -6.42 -19.10 -15.46
C TRP A 33 -5.51 -18.46 -16.52
N HIS A 34 -5.86 -17.25 -17.00
CA HIS A 34 -5.13 -16.58 -18.07
C HIS A 34 -3.71 -16.18 -17.64
N SER A 35 -3.54 -15.63 -16.43
CA SER A 35 -2.24 -15.18 -15.91
C SER A 35 -1.50 -16.22 -15.08
N ARG A 36 -2.03 -17.45 -14.96
CA ARG A 36 -1.50 -18.52 -14.09
C ARG A 36 -1.41 -18.09 -12.61
N GLY A 37 -2.45 -17.42 -12.16
CA GLY A 37 -2.66 -16.84 -10.84
C GLY A 37 -3.02 -15.36 -10.95
N GLN A 38 -3.99 -14.91 -10.14
CA GLN A 38 -4.38 -13.49 -10.07
C GLN A 38 -3.56 -12.78 -8.99
N HIS A 39 -2.74 -11.80 -9.37
CA HIS A 39 -1.99 -10.99 -8.39
C HIS A 39 -2.95 -10.18 -7.52
N ILE A 40 -2.73 -10.23 -6.20
CA ILE A 40 -3.57 -9.56 -5.21
C ILE A 40 -2.83 -8.37 -4.59
N PHE A 41 -1.60 -8.58 -4.12
CA PHE A 41 -0.80 -7.52 -3.53
C PHE A 41 0.70 -7.82 -3.61
N THR A 42 1.48 -6.75 -3.50
CA THR A 42 2.91 -6.78 -3.18
C THR A 42 3.12 -5.89 -1.96
N PHE A 43 3.82 -6.40 -0.94
CA PHE A 43 4.06 -5.65 0.29
C PHE A 43 5.41 -5.99 0.91
N LEU A 44 6.15 -4.96 1.35
CA LEU A 44 7.45 -5.12 1.98
C LEU A 44 7.26 -5.33 3.49
N PHE A 45 7.29 -6.59 3.92
CA PHE A 45 7.17 -6.93 5.34
C PHE A 45 8.54 -6.85 6.04
N HIS A 46 8.53 -6.50 7.33
CA HIS A 46 9.74 -6.47 8.16
C HIS A 46 9.47 -6.86 9.62
N GLY A 47 10.55 -7.15 10.35
CA GLY A 47 10.53 -7.32 11.79
C GLY A 47 9.88 -8.63 12.26
N GLU A 48 9.58 -8.65 13.56
CA GLU A 48 8.91 -9.77 14.21
C GLU A 48 7.41 -9.52 14.26
N GLN A 49 6.61 -10.56 14.05
CA GLN A 49 5.15 -10.52 14.18
C GLN A 49 4.41 -9.71 13.10
N ALA A 50 4.96 -9.54 11.90
CA ALA A 50 4.18 -9.03 10.78
C ALA A 50 2.91 -9.89 10.55
N VAL A 51 1.76 -9.26 10.32
CA VAL A 51 0.45 -9.92 10.20
C VAL A 51 -0.18 -9.65 8.84
N LEU A 52 -0.65 -10.72 8.23
CA LEU A 52 -1.56 -10.72 7.10
C LEU A 52 -2.95 -11.15 7.61
N ARG A 53 -3.94 -10.26 7.47
CA ARG A 53 -5.34 -10.58 7.72
C ARG A 53 -6.09 -10.68 6.40
N VAL A 54 -6.75 -11.81 6.15
CA VAL A 54 -7.57 -12.03 4.95
C VAL A 54 -9.01 -12.27 5.38
N ARG A 55 -9.95 -11.52 4.80
CA ARG A 55 -11.38 -11.71 5.01
C ARG A 55 -12.08 -11.94 3.67
N ILE A 56 -12.98 -12.91 3.62
CA ILE A 56 -13.75 -13.26 2.41
C ILE A 56 -15.24 -13.28 2.69
N SER A 57 -16.06 -12.98 1.68
CA SER A 57 -17.52 -12.97 1.81
C SER A 57 -18.16 -14.36 1.67
N ASN A 58 -17.87 -15.08 0.59
CA ASN A 58 -18.55 -16.31 0.20
C ASN A 58 -17.64 -17.54 0.35
N VAL A 59 -17.59 -18.09 1.57
CA VAL A 59 -16.76 -19.26 1.91
C VAL A 59 -17.19 -20.50 1.14
N ALA A 60 -18.49 -20.71 0.92
CA ALA A 60 -18.99 -21.88 0.20
C ALA A 60 -18.50 -21.91 -1.25
N ALA A 61 -18.52 -20.76 -1.92
CA ALA A 61 -17.95 -20.63 -3.27
C ALA A 61 -16.43 -20.82 -3.27
N ALA A 62 -15.72 -20.26 -2.29
CA ALA A 62 -14.27 -20.42 -2.17
C ALA A 62 -13.86 -21.89 -1.99
N VAL A 63 -14.53 -22.62 -1.09
CA VAL A 63 -14.33 -24.07 -0.91
C VAL A 63 -14.70 -24.84 -2.17
N GLY A 64 -15.81 -24.48 -2.85
CA GLY A 64 -16.24 -25.13 -4.09
C GLY A 64 -15.23 -24.99 -5.25
N LYS A 65 -14.44 -23.91 -5.25
CA LYS A 65 -13.38 -23.64 -6.24
C LYS A 65 -12.00 -24.16 -5.79
N ASP A 66 -11.87 -24.70 -4.58
CA ASP A 66 -10.57 -24.99 -3.95
C ASP A 66 -9.65 -23.76 -3.97
N ALA A 67 -10.22 -22.62 -3.59
CA ALA A 67 -9.57 -21.33 -3.61
C ALA A 67 -8.48 -21.24 -2.53
N ALA A 68 -7.32 -20.70 -2.90
CA ALA A 68 -6.19 -20.51 -2.02
C ALA A 68 -5.38 -19.26 -2.38
N LEU A 69 -4.76 -18.65 -1.38
CA LEU A 69 -3.75 -17.62 -1.56
C LEU A 69 -2.36 -18.23 -1.40
N TYR A 70 -1.52 -18.02 -2.40
CA TYR A 70 -0.12 -18.44 -2.39
C TYR A 70 0.75 -17.19 -2.21
N LEU A 71 1.66 -17.23 -1.25
CA LEU A 71 2.58 -16.14 -0.98
C LEU A 71 4.01 -16.53 -1.36
N TYR A 72 4.64 -15.60 -2.05
CA TYR A 72 6.00 -15.72 -2.58
C TYR A 72 6.87 -14.62 -2.01
N GLN A 73 8.08 -14.95 -1.59
CA GLN A 73 9.13 -13.97 -1.37
C GLN A 73 9.73 -13.52 -2.70
N ASP A 74 10.30 -12.32 -2.72
CA ASP A 74 10.87 -11.67 -3.90
C ASP A 74 11.78 -12.59 -4.74
N GLU A 75 12.71 -13.31 -4.09
CA GLU A 75 13.65 -14.18 -4.79
C GLU A 75 12.94 -15.30 -5.57
N GLU A 76 11.98 -15.99 -4.96
CA GLU A 76 11.23 -17.07 -5.64
C GLU A 76 10.23 -16.51 -6.65
N TRP A 77 9.64 -15.34 -6.38
CA TRP A 77 8.76 -14.65 -7.32
C TRP A 77 9.50 -14.29 -8.62
N LEU A 78 10.73 -13.77 -8.50
CA LEU A 78 11.58 -13.42 -9.63
C LEU A 78 12.05 -14.66 -10.39
N LYS A 79 12.45 -15.74 -9.69
CA LYS A 79 12.81 -17.03 -10.34
C LYS A 79 11.66 -17.56 -11.18
N MET A 80 10.43 -17.52 -10.65
CA MET A 80 9.24 -17.99 -11.37
C MET A 80 8.95 -17.18 -12.65
N HIS A 81 9.16 -15.86 -12.64
CA HIS A 81 8.90 -15.00 -13.81
C HIS A 81 10.07 -14.92 -14.79
N GLY A 82 11.31 -15.12 -14.33
CA GLY A 82 12.49 -15.14 -15.18
C GLY A 82 12.56 -16.37 -16.08
N ASN A 83 12.09 -17.52 -15.60
CA ASN A 83 12.17 -18.81 -16.29
C ASN A 83 10.77 -19.34 -16.69
N MET A 84 9.98 -18.51 -17.38
CA MET A 84 8.57 -18.85 -17.70
C MET A 84 8.38 -20.15 -18.51
N GLU A 85 9.40 -20.62 -19.23
CA GLU A 85 9.35 -21.84 -20.04
C GLU A 85 9.83 -23.10 -19.31
N GLU A 86 10.48 -22.95 -18.14
CA GLU A 86 11.13 -24.08 -17.45
C GLU A 86 10.19 -24.80 -16.48
N TYR A 87 9.20 -24.09 -15.93
CA TYR A 87 8.28 -24.63 -14.92
C TYR A 87 6.84 -24.74 -15.44
N SER A 88 6.24 -25.91 -15.23
CA SER A 88 4.80 -26.10 -15.41
C SER A 88 3.98 -25.33 -14.36
N CYS A 89 2.70 -25.06 -14.64
CA CYS A 89 1.84 -24.30 -13.71
C CYS A 89 1.82 -24.88 -12.27
N PRO A 90 1.68 -26.22 -12.05
CA PRO A 90 1.72 -26.77 -10.71
C PRO A 90 3.09 -26.62 -10.02
N GLU A 91 4.19 -26.74 -10.77
CA GLU A 91 5.54 -26.55 -10.23
C GLU A 91 5.74 -25.10 -9.76
N ARG A 92 5.22 -24.12 -10.51
CA ARG A 92 5.22 -22.71 -10.10
C ARG A 92 4.46 -22.48 -8.79
N LEU A 93 3.33 -23.17 -8.61
CA LEU A 93 2.58 -23.10 -7.36
C LEU A 93 3.32 -23.73 -6.18
N SER A 94 4.13 -24.75 -6.43
CA SER A 94 4.92 -25.43 -5.38
C SER A 94 6.06 -24.60 -4.81
N LEU A 95 6.49 -23.52 -5.50
CA LEU A 95 7.55 -22.63 -5.05
C LEU A 95 7.11 -21.62 -3.97
N ALA A 96 5.80 -21.51 -3.70
CA ALA A 96 5.30 -20.61 -2.67
C ALA A 96 5.79 -21.02 -1.28
N GLN A 97 6.22 -20.05 -0.47
CA GLN A 97 6.61 -20.33 0.92
C GLN A 97 5.39 -20.62 1.79
N ILE A 98 4.25 -20.01 1.47
CA ILE A 98 3.02 -20.12 2.27
C ILE A 98 1.84 -20.32 1.33
N SER A 99 0.99 -21.28 1.67
CA SER A 99 -0.34 -21.45 1.07
C SER A 99 -1.41 -21.31 2.15
N ILE A 100 -2.41 -20.46 1.88
CA ILE A 100 -3.54 -20.20 2.77
C ILE A 100 -4.81 -20.66 2.05
N PRO A 101 -5.37 -21.83 2.39
CA PRO A 101 -6.63 -22.28 1.82
C PRO A 101 -7.76 -21.36 2.28
N LEU A 102 -8.66 -20.95 1.39
CA LEU A 102 -9.75 -20.01 1.67
C LEU A 102 -11.05 -20.73 2.04
N ASN A 103 -11.02 -21.47 3.15
CA ASN A 103 -12.12 -22.25 3.72
C ASN A 103 -12.81 -21.64 4.96
N GLN A 104 -12.48 -20.41 5.34
CA GLN A 104 -12.99 -19.67 6.50
C GLN A 104 -13.22 -18.22 6.14
N THR A 105 -14.06 -17.53 6.90
CA THR A 105 -14.39 -16.12 6.66
C THR A 105 -13.22 -15.18 6.91
N GLU A 106 -12.34 -15.51 7.87
CA GLU A 106 -11.23 -14.66 8.27
C GLU A 106 -10.01 -15.52 8.62
N TYR A 107 -8.85 -15.11 8.10
CA TYR A 107 -7.53 -15.64 8.43
C TYR A 107 -6.71 -14.56 9.08
N ASN A 108 -6.05 -14.91 10.17
CA ASN A 108 -5.02 -14.09 10.79
C ASN A 108 -3.72 -14.88 10.73
N TYR A 109 -2.87 -14.51 9.78
CA TYR A 109 -1.59 -15.18 9.55
C TYR A 109 -0.45 -14.29 10.03
N THR A 110 0.31 -14.79 10.99
CA THR A 110 1.56 -14.15 11.42
C THR A 110 2.70 -14.69 10.57
N LEU A 111 3.40 -13.81 9.87
CA LEU A 111 4.54 -14.18 9.06
C LEU A 111 5.70 -14.66 9.94
N PRO A 112 6.54 -15.60 9.44
CA PRO A 112 7.76 -15.99 10.13
C PRO A 112 8.68 -14.77 10.33
N GLN A 113 9.63 -14.85 11.27
CA GLN A 113 10.54 -13.75 11.58
C GLN A 113 11.30 -13.27 10.33
N ILE A 114 11.23 -11.96 10.06
CA ILE A 114 11.87 -11.32 8.92
C ILE A 114 13.06 -10.49 9.42
N LEU A 115 14.27 -11.04 9.26
CA LEU A 115 15.52 -10.39 9.68
C LEU A 115 15.85 -9.12 8.88
N SER A 116 15.47 -9.09 7.60
CA SER A 116 15.65 -7.96 6.70
C SER A 116 14.39 -7.75 5.87
N PRO A 117 13.97 -6.50 5.63
CA PRO A 117 12.78 -6.21 4.82
C PRO A 117 12.79 -6.97 3.50
N VAL A 118 11.70 -7.68 3.21
CA VAL A 118 11.56 -8.49 1.99
C VAL A 118 10.18 -8.31 1.39
N ALA A 119 10.12 -8.26 0.06
CA ALA A 119 8.85 -8.13 -0.66
C ALA A 119 8.15 -9.47 -0.70
N TRP A 120 6.88 -9.47 -0.34
CA TRP A 120 5.99 -10.61 -0.47
C TRP A 120 4.93 -10.33 -1.52
N TYR A 121 4.70 -11.31 -2.37
CA TYR A 121 3.73 -11.31 -3.46
C TYR A 121 2.65 -12.32 -3.15
N ALA A 122 1.38 -11.90 -3.16
CA ALA A 122 0.26 -12.82 -3.01
C ALA A 122 -0.47 -13.01 -4.34
N ILE A 123 -0.69 -14.27 -4.69
CA ILE A 123 -1.46 -14.68 -5.85
C ILE A 123 -2.65 -15.53 -5.41
N TYR A 124 -3.82 -15.20 -5.94
CA TYR A 124 -4.99 -16.05 -5.85
C TYR A 124 -4.92 -17.15 -6.90
N VAL A 125 -5.27 -18.35 -6.45
CA VAL A 125 -5.26 -19.58 -7.23
C VAL A 125 -6.50 -20.39 -6.85
N ASP A 126 -7.05 -21.09 -7.82
CA ASP A 126 -8.11 -22.07 -7.64
C ASP A 126 -7.89 -23.29 -8.52
N ARG A 127 -8.79 -24.28 -8.41
CA ARG A 127 -8.71 -25.52 -9.18
C ARG A 127 -8.69 -25.32 -10.71
N TYR A 128 -9.17 -24.17 -11.19
CA TYR A 128 -9.24 -23.86 -12.62
C TYR A 128 -7.93 -23.25 -13.14
N THR A 129 -7.13 -22.65 -12.26
CA THR A 129 -5.94 -21.86 -12.60
C THR A 129 -4.92 -22.61 -13.47
N CYS A 130 -4.64 -23.88 -13.16
CA CYS A 130 -3.66 -24.69 -13.90
C CYS A 130 -4.28 -25.63 -14.95
N LEU A 131 -5.57 -25.49 -15.27
CA LEU A 131 -6.17 -26.31 -16.32
C LEU A 131 -5.58 -25.99 -17.70
N MET A 132 -5.46 -27.03 -18.52
CA MET A 132 -5.01 -26.90 -19.92
C MET A 132 -6.07 -26.25 -20.81
N SER A 133 -7.36 -26.47 -20.49
CA SER A 133 -8.49 -25.88 -21.18
C SER A 133 -9.37 -25.15 -20.17
N TYR A 134 -9.78 -23.92 -20.50
CA TYR A 134 -10.65 -23.14 -19.63
C TYR A 134 -12.07 -23.69 -19.69
N GLU A 135 -12.56 -24.16 -18.54
CA GLU A 135 -13.97 -24.39 -18.32
C GLU A 135 -14.53 -23.17 -17.60
N ASP A 136 -15.57 -22.56 -18.16
CA ASP A 136 -16.20 -21.39 -17.55
C ASP A 136 -16.76 -21.75 -16.17
N PRO A 137 -16.16 -21.27 -15.08
CA PRO A 137 -16.59 -21.61 -13.75
C PRO A 137 -17.92 -20.91 -13.47
N ARG A 138 -18.78 -21.55 -12.69
CA ARG A 138 -19.99 -20.89 -12.18
C ARG A 138 -19.61 -19.58 -11.49
N THR A 139 -20.34 -18.53 -11.84
CA THR A 139 -20.07 -17.12 -11.49
C THR A 139 -20.45 -16.78 -10.05
N ASP A 140 -20.06 -17.62 -9.09
CA ASP A 140 -20.16 -17.25 -7.68
C ASP A 140 -19.02 -16.29 -7.36
N GLU A 141 -19.38 -15.02 -7.14
CA GLU A 141 -18.46 -13.95 -6.80
C GLU A 141 -17.93 -14.12 -5.37
N ILE A 142 -16.61 -14.06 -5.22
CA ILE A 142 -15.93 -14.09 -3.92
C ILE A 142 -15.19 -12.77 -3.77
N THR A 143 -15.70 -11.90 -2.91
CA THR A 143 -15.02 -10.64 -2.58
C THR A 143 -14.05 -10.86 -1.42
N PHE A 144 -12.93 -10.14 -1.45
CA PHE A 144 -11.90 -10.21 -0.43
C PHE A 144 -11.54 -8.84 0.12
N GLN A 145 -11.03 -8.87 1.34
CA GLN A 145 -10.37 -7.77 2.02
C GLN A 145 -9.09 -8.31 2.65
N VAL A 146 -7.95 -7.76 2.24
CA VAL A 146 -6.64 -8.12 2.80
C VAL A 146 -6.08 -6.91 3.52
N THR A 147 -5.74 -7.06 4.80
CA THR A 147 -5.09 -6.04 5.61
C THR A 147 -3.67 -6.49 5.94
N LEU A 148 -2.70 -5.61 5.66
CA LEU A 148 -1.26 -5.87 5.73
C LEU A 148 -0.68 -5.03 6.87
N LEU A 149 -0.06 -5.67 7.85
CA LEU A 149 0.45 -5.01 9.05
C LEU A 149 1.89 -5.43 9.37
N ASN A 150 2.77 -4.46 9.49
CA ASN A 150 4.11 -4.58 10.04
C ASN A 150 4.11 -4.28 11.56
N PRO A 151 5.16 -4.70 12.27
CA PRO A 151 5.36 -4.29 13.66
C PRO A 151 5.71 -2.81 13.77
N ASP A 152 5.07 -2.12 14.73
CA ASP A 152 5.37 -0.75 15.12
C ASP A 152 6.69 -0.66 15.92
N ALA A 153 7.07 0.56 16.32
CA ALA A 153 8.28 0.78 17.13
C ALA A 153 8.28 0.05 18.49
N ALA A 154 7.11 -0.39 18.98
CA ALA A 154 6.96 -1.18 20.19
C ALA A 154 6.85 -2.69 19.90
N GLY A 155 6.94 -3.11 18.64
CA GLY A 155 6.88 -4.50 18.19
C GLY A 155 5.46 -5.04 17.99
N ASN A 156 4.41 -4.20 18.04
CA ASN A 156 3.03 -4.64 17.86
C ASN A 156 2.61 -4.55 16.39
N PRO A 157 1.79 -5.49 15.86
CA PRO A 157 1.41 -5.52 14.44
C PRO A 157 0.31 -4.49 14.11
N PHE A 158 0.63 -3.20 14.23
CA PHE A 158 -0.29 -2.11 13.98
C PHE A 158 0.21 -1.12 12.93
N ASP A 159 1.45 -1.26 12.48
CA ASP A 159 1.99 -0.43 11.41
C ASP A 159 1.43 -0.92 10.07
N HIS A 160 0.93 -0.01 9.24
CA HIS A 160 0.33 -0.33 7.96
C HIS A 160 1.21 0.08 6.77
N PHE A 161 2.36 0.68 7.05
CA PHE A 161 3.35 1.00 6.03
C PHE A 161 4.21 -0.21 5.71
N GLY A 162 4.53 -0.36 4.42
CA GLY A 162 5.61 -1.26 4.03
C GLY A 162 6.96 -0.72 4.54
N ALA A 163 7.97 -1.57 4.63
CA ALA A 163 9.32 -1.11 4.96
C ALA A 163 9.90 -0.12 3.91
N ASP A 164 9.36 -0.10 2.69
CA ASP A 164 9.69 0.85 1.62
C ASP A 164 9.12 2.25 1.87
N GLU A 165 8.03 2.33 2.62
CA GLU A 165 7.33 3.56 3.00
C GLU A 165 7.68 3.99 4.45
N SER A 166 8.37 3.12 5.20
CA SER A 166 8.75 3.34 6.60
C SER A 166 9.69 4.54 6.75
N GLY A 167 9.38 5.43 7.69
CA GLY A 167 10.14 6.66 7.96
C GLY A 167 9.79 7.84 7.04
N LEU A 168 9.01 7.62 5.97
CA LEU A 168 8.60 8.69 5.06
C LEU A 168 7.60 9.65 5.73
N HIS A 169 6.71 9.12 6.57
CA HIS A 169 5.84 9.93 7.42
C HIS A 169 6.65 10.88 8.32
N GLU A 170 7.66 10.36 9.03
CA GLU A 170 8.51 11.15 9.92
C GLU A 170 9.32 12.21 9.15
N PHE A 171 9.83 11.85 7.97
CA PHE A 171 10.49 12.80 7.08
C PHE A 171 9.57 13.96 6.68
N PHE A 172 8.35 13.67 6.22
CA PHE A 172 7.39 14.71 5.83
C PHE A 172 6.91 15.54 7.02
N PHE A 173 6.75 14.93 8.19
CA PHE A 173 6.47 15.64 9.43
C PHE A 173 7.56 16.67 9.75
N LEU A 174 8.83 16.25 9.76
CA LEU A 174 9.97 17.13 10.01
C LEU A 174 10.09 18.22 8.94
N LEU A 175 9.85 17.89 7.67
CA LEU A 175 9.88 18.85 6.57
C LEU A 175 8.80 19.93 6.72
N VAL A 176 7.56 19.54 7.04
CA VAL A 176 6.46 20.47 7.31
C VAL A 176 6.77 21.34 8.53
N LEU A 177 7.35 20.76 9.58
CA LEU A 177 7.78 21.51 10.78
C LEU A 177 8.84 22.57 10.44
N VAL A 178 9.85 22.22 9.65
CA VAL A 178 10.89 23.16 9.19
C VAL A 178 10.29 24.29 8.36
N TYR A 179 9.39 23.96 7.41
CA TYR A 179 8.69 24.98 6.63
C TYR A 179 7.85 25.91 7.51
N PHE A 180 7.17 25.37 8.52
CA PHE A 180 6.39 26.16 9.48
C PHE A 180 7.28 27.13 10.26
N VAL A 181 8.39 26.66 10.84
CA VAL A 181 9.33 27.51 11.59
C VAL A 181 9.96 28.57 10.69
N ALA A 182 10.41 28.20 9.48
CA ALA A 182 10.96 29.13 8.52
C ALA A 182 9.94 30.20 8.09
N ALA A 183 8.68 29.81 7.88
CA ALA A 183 7.60 30.75 7.58
C ALA A 183 7.41 31.74 8.74
N CYS A 184 7.37 31.28 9.99
CA CYS A 184 7.25 32.16 11.16
C CYS A 184 8.36 33.22 11.24
N ILE A 185 9.60 32.85 10.88
CA ILE A 185 10.76 33.76 10.94
C ILE A 185 10.75 34.74 9.76
N TYR A 186 10.52 34.25 8.53
CA TYR A 186 10.80 35.01 7.31
C TYR A 186 9.57 35.65 6.65
N ILE A 187 8.34 35.24 6.98
CA ILE A 187 7.13 35.69 6.26
C ILE A 187 6.94 37.20 6.26
N GLN A 188 7.25 37.86 7.39
CA GLN A 188 7.14 39.32 7.49
C GLN A 188 8.18 40.01 6.59
N ALA A 189 9.44 39.59 6.67
CA ALA A 189 10.53 40.14 5.86
C ALA A 189 10.29 39.93 4.35
N LEU A 190 9.83 38.73 3.98
CA LEU A 190 9.48 38.38 2.60
C LEU A 190 8.35 39.27 2.07
N TRP A 191 7.27 39.43 2.84
CA TRP A 191 6.13 40.25 2.47
C TRP A 191 6.51 41.71 2.23
N GLN A 192 7.31 42.29 3.12
CA GLN A 192 7.79 43.68 2.98
C GLN A 192 8.68 43.84 1.74
N THR A 193 9.52 42.85 1.43
CA THR A 193 10.42 42.89 0.27
C THR A 193 9.65 42.78 -1.05
N ILE A 194 8.65 41.89 -1.12
CA ILE A 194 7.76 41.78 -2.28
C ILE A 194 6.99 43.10 -2.47
N LYS A 195 6.43 43.68 -1.40
CA LYS A 195 5.67 44.94 -1.49
C LYS A 195 6.52 46.12 -1.98
N LYS A 196 7.81 46.16 -1.65
CA LYS A 196 8.73 47.26 -2.04
C LYS A 196 9.12 47.25 -3.52
N GLY A 197 8.96 46.14 -4.25
CA GLY A 197 9.07 46.13 -5.72
C GLY A 197 10.45 46.46 -6.30
N GLY A 198 11.52 45.80 -5.82
CA GLY A 198 12.88 45.97 -6.36
C GLY A 198 13.15 45.24 -7.70
N PRO A 199 14.37 45.36 -8.27
CA PRO A 199 14.72 44.71 -9.56
C PRO A 199 14.62 43.18 -9.54
N MET A 200 14.66 42.55 -8.36
CA MET A 200 14.45 41.11 -8.16
C MET A 200 12.99 40.71 -7.85
N HIS A 201 12.03 41.62 -7.96
CA HIS A 201 10.64 41.38 -7.56
C HIS A 201 9.98 40.19 -8.29
N THR A 202 10.16 40.08 -9.60
CA THR A 202 9.58 38.98 -10.40
C THR A 202 10.14 37.62 -9.96
N VAL A 203 11.46 37.55 -9.73
CA VAL A 203 12.13 36.33 -9.28
C VAL A 203 11.64 35.92 -7.90
N LEU A 204 11.57 36.86 -6.95
CA LEU A 204 11.05 36.60 -5.60
C LEU A 204 9.61 36.10 -5.61
N LYS A 205 8.76 36.62 -6.50
CA LYS A 205 7.37 36.18 -6.64
C LYS A 205 7.28 34.75 -7.17
N VAL A 206 8.09 34.41 -8.18
CA VAL A 206 8.15 33.05 -8.73
C VAL A 206 8.67 32.06 -7.68
N LEU A 207 9.77 32.38 -6.99
CA LEU A 207 10.33 31.55 -5.93
C LEU A 207 9.35 31.37 -4.76
N SER A 208 8.63 32.42 -4.37
CA SER A 208 7.62 32.34 -3.31
C SER A 208 6.47 31.42 -3.70
N ASN A 209 6.00 31.50 -4.95
CA ASN A 209 4.96 30.59 -5.46
C ASN A 209 5.46 29.15 -5.56
N ALA A 210 6.71 28.94 -6.02
CA ALA A 210 7.32 27.61 -6.06
C ALA A 210 7.45 27.01 -4.65
N LEU A 211 7.90 27.81 -3.68
CA LEU A 211 7.99 27.39 -2.28
C LEU A 211 6.61 27.05 -1.71
N LEU A 212 5.58 27.87 -1.99
CA LEU A 212 4.21 27.59 -1.57
C LEU A 212 3.73 26.22 -2.12
N LEU A 213 3.96 25.95 -3.40
CA LEU A 213 3.61 24.66 -4.02
C LEU A 213 4.37 23.50 -3.37
N GLN A 214 5.65 23.70 -3.03
CA GLN A 214 6.44 22.69 -2.29
C GLN A 214 5.88 22.42 -0.90
N VAL A 215 5.50 23.46 -0.14
CA VAL A 215 4.88 23.28 1.18
C VAL A 215 3.55 22.55 1.08
N VAL A 216 2.70 22.92 0.11
CA VAL A 216 1.42 22.24 -0.13
C VAL A 216 1.64 20.77 -0.49
N SER A 217 2.63 20.47 -1.35
CA SER A 217 3.01 19.09 -1.69
C SER A 217 3.51 18.31 -0.47
N ALA A 218 4.40 18.89 0.34
CA ALA A 218 4.89 18.26 1.57
C ALA A 218 3.76 17.99 2.57
N LEU A 219 2.83 18.93 2.72
CA LEU A 219 1.65 18.76 3.58
C LEU A 219 0.71 17.67 3.03
N ALA A 220 0.47 17.62 1.72
CA ALA A 220 -0.34 16.59 1.10
C ALA A 220 0.27 15.20 1.31
N ASN A 221 1.58 15.06 1.17
CA ASN A 221 2.29 13.81 1.44
C ASN A 221 2.26 13.42 2.93
N TYR A 222 2.50 14.38 3.84
CA TYR A 222 2.36 14.12 5.28
C TYR A 222 0.97 13.59 5.61
N LEU A 223 -0.07 14.24 5.08
CA LEU A 223 -1.45 13.78 5.27
C LEU A 223 -1.63 12.40 4.67
N HIS A 224 -1.21 12.15 3.43
CA HIS A 224 -1.31 10.84 2.79
C HIS A 224 -0.71 9.71 3.64
N PHE A 225 0.47 9.92 4.26
CA PHE A 225 1.09 8.95 5.16
C PHE A 225 0.59 9.03 6.61
N SER A 226 -0.41 9.86 6.90
CA SER A 226 -1.09 9.87 8.21
C SER A 226 -2.38 9.05 8.20
N TRP A 227 -2.87 8.67 7.01
CA TRP A 227 -4.18 8.05 6.77
C TRP A 227 -4.06 6.63 6.24
#